data_AF-A0A6P6VIK5-F1
#
_entry.id   AF-A0A6P6VIK5-F1
#
_cell.length_a   1.000
_cell.length_b   1.000
_cell.length_c   1.000
_cell.angle_alpha   90.00
_cell.angle_beta   90.00
_cell.angle_gamma   90.00
#
_symmetry.space_group_name_H-M   'P 1'
#
loop_
_entity.id
_entity.type
_entity.pdbx_description
1 polymer ?
#
loop_
_entity_poly.entity_id
_entity_poly.type
_entity_poly.pdbx_seq_one_letter_code
_entity_poly.pdbx_strand_id
1 'polypeptide(L)'
;MANSGSSGNVTYTDKQLVALEEMYAQCPYPSASQRQQMKHDCLALKDVEDEKIKVWFQNRRSLDKLEKDNAEFHLVRERLIATHTLLKEENDNLKQTVMDLLYENDYLQQNCRMRVKNL
;
A
#
# COMPACT_ATOMS: atom_id res chain seq x y z
N MET A 1 3.68 -26.59 39.29
CA MET A 1 4.57 -26.56 38.10
C MET A 1 4.31 -25.23 37.41
N ALA A 2 5.26 -24.29 37.49
CA ALA A 2 5.09 -22.93 36.99
C ALA A 2 5.17 -22.94 35.46
N ASN A 3 4.07 -22.56 34.80
CA ASN A 3 4.00 -22.36 33.36
C ASN A 3 4.53 -20.94 33.06
N SER A 4 5.83 -20.84 32.81
CA SER A 4 6.49 -19.58 32.43
C SER A 4 6.15 -19.24 30.99
N GLY A 5 5.01 -18.57 30.79
CA GLY A 5 4.74 -17.83 29.56
C GLY A 5 5.76 -16.71 29.41
N SER A 6 6.86 -16.99 28.70
CA SER A 6 7.85 -15.98 28.33
C SER A 6 7.43 -15.34 27.00
N SER A 7 6.53 -14.36 27.11
CA SER A 7 6.22 -13.37 26.07
C SER A 7 7.38 -12.38 25.92
N GLY A 8 8.58 -12.90 25.65
CA GLY A 8 9.69 -12.13 25.13
C GLY A 8 9.58 -12.08 23.61
N ASN A 9 9.62 -10.88 23.04
CA ASN A 9 9.84 -10.70 21.60
C ASN A 9 11.10 -11.49 21.22
N VAL A 10 10.93 -12.50 20.38
CA VAL A 10 12.06 -13.29 19.89
C VAL A 10 12.76 -12.48 18.82
N THR A 11 13.96 -12.00 19.13
CA THR A 11 14.87 -11.46 18.12
C THR A 11 15.60 -12.65 17.51
N TYR A 12 15.25 -13.00 16.26
CA TYR A 12 16.01 -13.97 15.49
C TYR A 12 17.33 -13.36 15.04
N THR A 13 18.39 -14.15 15.02
CA THR A 13 19.66 -13.75 14.41
C THR A 13 19.54 -13.71 12.89
N ASP A 14 20.41 -12.96 12.21
CA ASP A 14 20.40 -12.88 10.73
C ASP A 14 20.49 -14.26 10.08
N LYS A 15 21.32 -15.16 10.63
CA LYS A 15 21.44 -16.55 10.12
C LYS A 15 20.15 -17.34 10.26
N GLN A 16 19.41 -17.13 11.36
CA GLN A 16 18.11 -17.76 11.57
C GLN A 16 17.07 -17.20 10.60
N LEU A 17 17.06 -15.88 10.40
CA LEU A 17 16.16 -15.23 9.45
C LEU A 17 16.41 -15.72 8.02
N VAL A 18 17.67 -15.79 7.59
CA VAL A 18 18.04 -16.31 6.25
C VAL A 18 17.52 -17.73 6.07
N ALA A 19 17.77 -18.63 7.02
CA ALA A 19 17.29 -20.01 6.94
C ALA A 19 15.75 -20.11 6.92
N LEU A 20 15.06 -19.28 7.71
CA LEU A 20 13.59 -19.24 7.73
C LEU A 20 13.02 -18.72 6.40
N GLU A 21 13.61 -17.67 5.83
CA GLU A 21 13.21 -17.11 4.52
C GLU A 21 13.48 -18.09 3.37
N GLU A 22 14.64 -18.75 3.34
CA GLU A 22 14.96 -19.78 2.33
C GLU A 22 13.96 -20.94 2.35
N MET A 23 13.55 -21.37 3.54
CA MET A 23 12.54 -22.41 3.70
C MET A 23 11.13 -21.90 3.37
N TYR A 24 10.82 -20.65 3.69
CA TYR A 24 9.55 -20.02 3.31
C TYR A 24 9.38 -19.96 1.79
N ALA A 25 10.44 -19.60 1.07
CA ALA A 25 10.44 -19.58 -0.40
C ALA A 25 10.13 -20.95 -1.02
N GLN A 26 10.52 -22.04 -0.35
CA GLN A 26 10.26 -23.41 -0.79
C GLN A 26 8.89 -23.93 -0.34
N CYS A 27 8.51 -23.66 0.91
CA CYS A 27 7.28 -24.16 1.52
C CYS A 27 6.72 -23.14 2.54
N PRO A 28 5.80 -22.25 2.14
CA PRO A 28 5.19 -21.25 3.04
C PRO A 28 4.28 -21.84 4.14
N TYR A 29 3.90 -23.11 4.02
CA TYR A 29 2.99 -23.82 4.92
C TYR A 29 3.63 -25.14 5.40
N PRO A 30 4.72 -25.09 6.17
CA PRO A 30 5.42 -26.29 6.58
C PRO A 30 4.60 -27.11 7.60
N SER A 31 4.51 -28.40 7.37
CA SER A 31 3.97 -29.38 8.31
C SER A 31 4.84 -29.50 9.57
N ALA A 32 4.35 -30.18 10.61
CA ALA A 32 5.14 -30.42 11.82
C ALA A 32 6.43 -31.21 11.53
N SER A 33 6.36 -32.24 10.66
CA SER A 33 7.53 -33.01 10.28
C SER A 33 8.54 -32.18 9.49
N GLN A 34 8.07 -31.30 8.60
CA GLN A 34 8.95 -30.40 7.84
C GLN A 34 9.66 -29.39 8.76
N ARG A 35 8.98 -28.87 9.79
CA ARG A 35 9.62 -28.00 10.79
C ARG A 35 10.66 -28.75 11.64
N GLN A 36 10.36 -29.99 12.03
CA GLN A 36 11.33 -30.85 12.73
C GLN A 36 12.56 -31.15 11.87
N GLN A 37 12.36 -31.47 10.60
CA GLN A 37 13.44 -31.72 9.65
C GLN A 37 14.32 -30.48 9.47
N MET A 38 13.70 -29.30 9.34
CA MET A 38 14.42 -28.03 9.24
C MET A 38 15.31 -27.76 10.46
N LYS A 39 14.83 -28.07 11.67
CA LYS A 39 15.66 -27.95 12.90
C LYS A 39 16.83 -28.93 12.92
N HIS A 40 16.67 -30.10 12.31
CA HIS A 40 17.73 -31.09 12.21
C HIS A 40 18.79 -30.68 11.18
N ASP A 41 18.36 -30.20 10.02
CA ASP A 41 19.23 -29.92 8.88
C ASP A 41 19.90 -28.55 8.96
N CYS A 42 19.27 -27.58 9.63
CA CYS A 42 19.80 -26.25 9.82
C CYS A 42 20.31 -26.04 11.25
N LEU A 43 21.63 -26.05 11.43
CA LEU A 43 22.26 -25.81 12.73
C LEU A 43 21.88 -24.45 13.34
N ALA A 44 21.58 -23.43 12.53
CA ALA A 44 21.14 -22.13 13.02
C ALA A 44 19.77 -22.18 13.73
N LEU A 45 18.91 -23.13 13.35
CA LEU A 45 17.56 -23.30 13.86
C LEU A 45 17.42 -24.43 14.89
N LYS A 46 18.51 -25.16 15.18
CA LYS A 46 18.52 -26.31 16.08
C LYS A 46 17.89 -26.01 17.45
N ASP A 47 18.24 -24.86 18.01
CA ASP A 47 17.79 -24.43 19.35
C ASP A 47 16.50 -23.60 19.33
N VAL A 48 15.91 -23.36 18.14
CA VAL A 48 14.64 -22.62 18.01
C VAL A 48 13.48 -23.56 18.29
N GLU A 49 12.58 -23.18 19.19
CA GLU A 49 11.38 -23.96 19.51
C GLU A 49 10.42 -24.07 18.31
N ASP A 50 9.74 -25.21 18.17
CA ASP A 50 8.81 -25.45 17.04
C ASP A 50 7.67 -24.41 16.98
N GLU A 51 7.15 -24.00 18.14
CA GLU A 51 6.09 -23.00 18.21
C GLU A 51 6.58 -21.63 17.71
N LYS A 52 7.84 -21.27 17.95
CA LYS A 52 8.42 -20.00 17.47
C LYS A 52 8.57 -20.01 15.95
N ILE A 53 9.02 -21.13 15.39
CA ILE A 53 9.06 -21.35 13.93
C ILE A 53 7.66 -21.21 13.35
N LYS A 54 6.68 -21.93 13.91
CA LYS A 54 5.29 -21.87 13.46
C LYS A 54 4.73 -20.44 13.48
N VAL A 55 4.95 -19.69 14.56
CA VAL A 55 4.53 -18.28 14.68
C VAL A 55 5.27 -17.41 13.65
N TRP A 56 6.56 -17.64 13.41
CA TRP A 56 7.30 -16.91 12.38
C TRP A 56 6.68 -17.10 10.99
N PHE A 57 6.36 -18.35 10.60
CA PHE A 57 5.69 -18.63 9.33
C PHE A 57 4.29 -18.01 9.24
N GLN A 58 3.54 -17.97 10.34
CA GLN A 58 2.26 -17.27 10.40
C GLN A 58 2.43 -15.76 10.18
N ASN A 59 3.34 -15.14 10.92
CA ASN A 59 3.63 -13.72 10.82
C ASN A 59 4.16 -13.33 9.44
N ARG A 60 5.03 -14.17 8.85
CA ARG A 60 5.60 -13.93 7.52
C ARG A 60 4.51 -13.89 6.44
N ARG A 61 3.54 -14.79 6.49
CA ARG A 61 2.37 -14.77 5.59
C ARG A 61 1.49 -13.54 5.81
N SER A 62 1.28 -13.15 7.06
CA SER A 62 0.52 -11.93 7.37
C SER A 62 1.23 -10.69 6.84
N LEU A 63 2.56 -10.63 6.93
CA LEU A 63 3.36 -9.54 6.36
C LEU A 63 3.27 -9.51 4.84
N ASP A 64 3.43 -10.64 4.15
CA ASP A 64 3.25 -10.71 2.68
C ASP A 64 1.87 -10.24 2.22
N LYS A 65 0.84 -10.60 2.99
CA LYS A 65 -0.53 -10.15 2.71
C LYS A 65 -0.64 -8.63 2.86
N LEU A 66 -0.09 -8.09 3.95
CA LEU A 66 -0.07 -6.65 4.21
C LEU A 66 0.71 -5.89 3.13
N GLU A 67 1.86 -6.38 2.70
CA GLU A 67 2.69 -5.77 1.65
C GLU A 67 1.93 -5.68 0.32
N LYS A 68 1.25 -6.76 -0.08
CA LYS A 68 0.42 -6.78 -1.29
C LYS A 68 -0.76 -5.83 -1.19
N ASP A 69 -1.46 -5.85 -0.07
CA ASP A 69 -2.62 -4.97 0.15
C ASP A 69 -2.20 -3.49 0.19
N ASN A 70 -1.04 -3.19 0.78
CA ASN A 70 -0.49 -1.85 0.81
C ASN A 70 -0.02 -1.40 -0.59
N ALA A 71 0.60 -2.27 -1.38
CA ALA A 71 0.97 -1.97 -2.76
C ALA A 71 -0.26 -1.63 -3.61
N GLU A 72 -1.33 -2.43 -3.52
CA GLU A 72 -2.61 -2.14 -4.18
C GLU A 72 -3.22 -0.81 -3.72
N PHE A 73 -3.23 -0.55 -2.41
CA PHE A 73 -3.69 0.72 -1.85
C PHE A 73 -2.91 1.92 -2.40
N HIS A 74 -1.57 1.81 -2.47
CA HIS A 74 -0.71 2.85 -3.01
C HIS A 74 -1.04 3.13 -4.49
N LEU A 75 -1.22 2.10 -5.31
CA LEU A 75 -1.59 2.25 -6.72
C LEU A 75 -2.96 2.94 -6.88
N VAL A 76 -3.95 2.55 -6.08
CA VAL A 76 -5.28 3.18 -6.09
C VAL A 76 -5.17 4.66 -5.71
N ARG A 77 -4.36 4.97 -4.68
CA ARG A 77 -4.13 6.34 -4.21
C ARG A 77 -3.48 7.21 -5.28
N GLU A 78 -2.47 6.70 -5.99
CA GLU A 78 -1.81 7.43 -7.08
C GLU A 78 -2.78 7.74 -8.22
N ARG A 79 -3.58 6.76 -8.65
CA ARG A 79 -4.63 6.98 -9.65
C ARG A 79 -5.63 8.04 -9.20
N LEU A 80 -6.09 7.96 -7.95
CA LEU A 80 -7.03 8.92 -7.39
C LEU A 80 -6.45 10.34 -7.43
N ILE A 81 -5.21 10.53 -6.99
CA ILE A 81 -4.53 11.83 -7.02
C ILE A 81 -4.44 12.35 -8.45
N ALA A 82 -4.03 11.52 -9.41
CA ALA A 82 -3.95 11.90 -10.81
C ALA A 82 -5.31 12.35 -11.37
N THR A 83 -6.38 11.57 -11.12
CA THR A 83 -7.74 11.93 -11.56
C THR A 83 -8.24 13.22 -10.92
N HIS A 84 -7.98 13.44 -9.63
CA HIS A 84 -8.36 14.66 -8.93
C HIS A 84 -7.65 15.88 -9.53
N THR A 85 -6.36 15.77 -9.85
CA THR A 85 -5.60 16.85 -10.49
C THR A 85 -6.20 17.22 -11.85
N LEU A 86 -6.47 16.24 -12.72
CA LEU A 86 -7.08 16.48 -14.03
C LEU A 86 -8.46 17.13 -13.93
N LEU A 87 -9.30 16.65 -13.01
CA LEU A 87 -10.62 17.25 -12.77
C LEU A 87 -10.53 18.69 -12.28
N LYS A 88 -9.52 19.00 -11.45
CA LYS A 88 -9.29 20.35 -10.97
C LYS A 88 -8.84 21.27 -12.11
N GLU A 89 -7.91 20.81 -12.94
CA GLU A 89 -7.45 21.55 -14.13
C GLU A 89 -8.61 21.85 -15.09
N GLU A 90 -9.45 20.85 -15.38
CA GLU A 90 -10.63 21.04 -16.22
C GLU A 90 -11.62 22.03 -15.60
N ASN A 91 -11.82 21.96 -14.28
CA ASN A 91 -12.68 22.92 -13.59
C ASN A 91 -12.16 24.36 -13.71
N ASP A 92 -10.85 24.55 -13.58
CA ASP A 92 -10.22 25.85 -13.71
C ASP A 92 -10.29 26.37 -15.17
N ASN A 93 -10.12 25.49 -16.16
CA ASN A 93 -10.31 25.82 -17.59
C ASN A 93 -11.76 26.23 -17.90
N LEU A 94 -12.75 25.50 -17.37
CA LEU A 94 -14.16 25.82 -17.55
C LEU A 94 -14.52 27.15 -16.89
N LYS A 95 -14.00 27.43 -15.69
CA LYS A 95 -14.18 28.74 -15.03
C LYS A 95 -13.60 29.87 -15.88
N GLN A 96 -12.42 29.69 -16.46
CA GLN A 96 -11.80 30.69 -17.33
C GLN A 96 -12.67 30.94 -18.57
N THR A 97 -13.14 29.87 -19.21
CA THR A 97 -14.02 29.96 -20.40
C THR A 97 -15.31 30.72 -20.09
N VAL A 98 -15.94 30.44 -18.94
CA VAL A 98 -17.13 31.17 -18.49
C VAL A 98 -16.83 32.65 -18.29
N MET A 99 -15.68 32.99 -17.71
CA MET A 99 -15.26 34.38 -17.52
C MET A 99 -15.13 35.13 -18.85
N ASP A 100 -14.48 34.51 -19.83
CA ASP A 100 -14.25 35.09 -21.15
C ASP A 100 -15.58 35.33 -21.89
N LEU A 101 -16.49 34.36 -21.85
CA LEU A 101 -17.84 34.48 -22.44
C LEU A 101 -18.68 35.57 -21.77
N LEU A 102 -18.57 35.72 -20.44
CA LEU A 102 -19.27 36.80 -19.73
C LEU A 102 -18.75 38.17 -20.14
N TYR A 103 -17.43 38.31 -20.28
CA TYR A 103 -16.81 39.55 -20.75
C TYR A 103 -17.24 39.90 -22.18
N GLU A 104 -17.21 38.92 -23.09
CA GLU A 104 -17.66 39.11 -24.47
C GLU A 104 -19.14 39.48 -24.53
N ASN A 105 -19.99 38.82 -23.74
CA ASN A 105 -21.42 39.12 -23.68
C ASN A 105 -21.67 40.56 -23.21
N ASP A 106 -21.01 41.00 -22.15
CA ASP A 106 -21.14 42.37 -21.65
C ASP A 106 -20.69 43.40 -22.71
N TYR A 107 -19.55 43.17 -23.37
CA TYR A 107 -19.06 44.01 -24.46
C TYR A 107 -20.08 44.13 -25.61
N LEU A 108 -20.64 43.00 -26.06
CA LEU A 108 -21.65 42.99 -27.11
C LEU A 108 -22.94 43.70 -26.69
N GLN A 109 -23.39 43.52 -25.44
CA GLN A 109 -24.55 44.23 -24.91
C GLN A 109 -24.33 45.75 -24.87
N GLN A 110 -23.15 46.20 -24.42
CA GLN A 110 -22.81 47.62 -24.40
C GLN A 110 -22.79 48.21 -25.82
N ASN A 111 -22.17 47.52 -26.78
CA ASN A 111 -22.14 47.95 -28.19
C ASN A 111 -23.55 48.07 -28.79
N CYS A 112 -24.41 47.08 -28.55
CA CYS A 112 -25.80 47.12 -28.98
C CYS A 112 -26.56 48.32 -28.37
N ARG A 113 -26.39 48.55 -27.06
CA ARG A 113 -27.01 49.71 -26.37
C ARG A 113 -26.54 51.05 -26.95
N MET A 114 -25.25 51.19 -27.24
CA MET A 114 -24.70 52.43 -27.81
C MET A 114 -25.23 52.69 -29.23
N ARG A 115 -25.32 51.64 -30.07
CA ARG A 115 -25.87 51.76 -31.43
C ARG A 115 -27.33 52.18 -31.44
N VAL A 116 -28.14 51.67 -30.51
CA VAL A 116 -29.57 52.06 -30.38
C VAL A 116 -29.73 53.52 -29.93
N LYS A 117 -28.82 54.05 -29.11
CA LYS A 117 -28.87 55.47 -28.65
C LYS A 117 -28.48 56.49 -29.72
N ASN A 118 -27.78 56.06 -30.78
CA ASN A 118 -27.27 56.92 -31.85
C ASN A 118 -28.19 56.90 -33.11
N LEU A 119 -29.38 56.31 -33.00
CA LEU A 119 -30.44 56.27 -34.00
C LEU A 119 -31.64 57.08 -33.49
#